data_AF-A0A3Q3NBN4-F1
#
_entry.id   AF-A0A3Q3NBN4-F1
#
_cell.length_a   1.000
_cell.length_b   1.000
_cell.length_c   1.000
_cell.angle_alpha   90.00
_cell.angle_beta   90.00
_cell.angle_gamma   90.00
#
_symmetry.space_group_name_H-M   'P 1'
#
loop_
_entity.id
_entity.type
_entity.pdbx_description
1 polymer ?
#
loop_
_entity_poly.entity_id
_entity_poly.type
_entity_poly.pdbx_seq_one_letter_code
_entity_poly.pdbx_strand_id
1 'polypeptide(L)'
;MATPSAQQQHQDYYRSVSSESTTYMMVPAGGPSGTARREAPSKMWVAMVVIVVVVLQIASTTGLFLYLNMSISQVRSQGVTEELKCLSLLNALDKDQDIPDQLAQLFGEPCIKLAEGIKAYISKVRKEISKNDASHVQQLGVKFMTSVAQRPSAHLTLRDAGSQGIPPHQILTPGLHQSCRHVVRSWANQSFGAHLHNMTLNNGKLRVPQDGRYYLYSQVYFRYPSPAASDGDQRSVSHQLVQCVYKKTSYPSPIQLLKGVGTKCWAPDAEYALHSVYQGGLFELRAGDELFVSVSSPTMVNADDSSSYFGAFRLDL
;
A
#
# COMPACT_ATOMS: atom_id res chain seq x y z
N MET A 1 -51.83 18.05 -46.14
CA MET A 1 -50.48 18.62 -46.33
C MET A 1 -49.74 18.52 -45.01
N ALA A 2 -48.60 17.84 -45.04
CA ALA A 2 -47.46 17.88 -44.12
C ALA A 2 -47.67 17.62 -42.61
N THR A 3 -47.37 16.38 -42.21
CA THR A 3 -46.74 16.03 -40.93
C THR A 3 -45.36 16.68 -40.78
N PRO A 4 -44.91 17.06 -39.57
CA PRO A 4 -43.49 17.22 -39.29
C PRO A 4 -42.97 15.99 -38.51
N SER A 5 -42.01 15.31 -39.13
CA SER A 5 -41.19 14.24 -38.57
C SER A 5 -40.18 14.80 -37.58
N ALA A 6 -40.20 14.32 -36.33
CA ALA A 6 -39.14 14.55 -35.38
C ALA A 6 -38.00 13.55 -35.66
N GLN A 7 -36.86 14.06 -36.11
CA GLN A 7 -35.63 13.28 -36.31
C GLN A 7 -35.05 12.85 -34.97
N GLN A 8 -34.94 11.53 -34.80
CA GLN A 8 -34.29 10.86 -33.69
C GLN A 8 -32.78 10.82 -33.98
N GLN A 9 -32.00 11.67 -33.32
CA GLN A 9 -30.53 11.64 -33.39
C GLN A 9 -30.02 10.39 -32.66
N HIS A 10 -29.65 9.36 -33.42
CA HIS A 10 -28.78 8.28 -32.96
C HIS A 10 -27.35 8.83 -32.90
N GLN A 11 -26.81 9.00 -31.69
CA GLN A 11 -25.37 9.21 -31.49
C GLN A 11 -24.70 7.84 -31.48
N ASP A 12 -24.25 7.39 -32.65
CA ASP A 12 -23.38 6.23 -32.78
C ASP A 12 -22.00 6.59 -32.23
N TYR A 13 -21.64 5.96 -31.11
CA TYR A 13 -20.30 6.01 -30.54
C TYR A 13 -19.33 5.27 -31.47
N TYR A 14 -18.54 6.01 -32.24
CA TYR A 14 -17.44 5.44 -33.03
C TYR A 14 -16.31 4.95 -32.10
N ARG A 15 -16.15 3.63 -32.00
CA ARG A 15 -14.91 2.99 -31.52
C ARG A 15 -13.85 3.15 -32.60
N SER A 16 -12.78 3.89 -32.31
CA SER A 16 -11.59 3.95 -33.14
C SER A 16 -10.81 2.63 -33.02
N VAL A 17 -10.95 1.77 -34.03
CA VAL A 17 -10.03 0.66 -34.29
C VAL A 17 -8.90 1.19 -35.14
N SER A 18 -7.72 1.37 -34.54
CA SER A 18 -6.49 1.73 -35.24
C SER A 18 -5.74 0.46 -35.58
N SER A 19 -5.82 0.02 -36.84
CA SER A 19 -4.75 -0.75 -37.51
C SER A 19 -5.08 -0.98 -38.99
N GLU A 20 -4.85 0.01 -39.84
CA GLU A 20 -4.56 -0.24 -41.26
C GLU A 20 -3.36 0.60 -41.66
N SER A 21 -2.21 -0.04 -41.80
CA SER A 21 -1.01 0.55 -42.39
C SER A 21 -1.04 0.26 -43.89
N THR A 22 -1.61 1.18 -44.68
CA THR A 22 -1.47 1.17 -46.14
C THR A 22 -0.22 1.98 -46.51
N THR A 23 0.87 1.28 -46.78
CA THR A 23 2.10 1.89 -47.29
C THR A 23 1.94 2.18 -48.78
N TYR A 24 1.93 3.46 -49.15
CA TYR A 24 2.03 3.90 -50.54
C TYR A 24 3.40 3.52 -51.11
N MET A 25 3.44 2.68 -52.15
CA MET A 25 4.65 2.49 -52.94
C MET A 25 4.68 3.52 -54.08
N MET A 26 5.72 4.37 -54.07
CA MET A 26 6.07 5.25 -55.18
C MET A 26 6.46 4.41 -56.40
N VAL A 27 5.87 4.73 -57.55
CA VAL A 27 6.28 4.24 -58.87
C VAL A 27 7.49 5.04 -59.34
N PRO A 28 8.64 4.43 -59.67
CA PRO A 28 9.68 5.12 -60.43
C PRO A 28 9.35 5.06 -61.93
N ALA A 29 9.29 6.22 -62.57
CA ALA A 29 9.21 6.37 -64.01
C ALA A 29 10.44 5.74 -64.69
N GLY A 30 10.21 4.87 -65.67
CA GLY A 30 11.27 4.27 -66.47
C GLY A 30 11.77 5.19 -67.57
N GLY A 31 13.09 5.35 -67.65
CA GLY A 31 13.85 5.80 -68.82
C GLY A 31 15.02 4.82 -69.06
N PRO A 32 15.47 4.64 -70.31
CA PRO A 32 15.95 3.34 -70.79
C PRO A 32 17.46 3.14 -70.70
N SER A 33 17.84 1.87 -70.91
CA SER A 33 19.15 1.36 -71.35
C SER A 33 20.19 1.06 -70.27
N GLY A 34 20.75 -0.15 -70.36
CA GLY A 34 21.86 -0.60 -69.53
C GLY A 34 21.78 -2.09 -69.22
N THR A 35 22.06 -2.92 -70.22
CA THR A 35 22.26 -4.37 -70.07
C THR A 35 23.35 -4.68 -69.05
N ALA A 36 22.96 -5.17 -67.86
CA ALA A 36 23.84 -5.92 -66.98
C ALA A 36 23.10 -7.20 -66.58
N ARG A 37 23.39 -8.28 -67.30
CA ARG A 37 22.94 -9.63 -66.99
C ARG A 37 23.63 -10.06 -65.68
N ARG A 38 23.06 -9.69 -64.52
CA ARG A 38 23.40 -10.30 -63.24
C ARG A 38 22.75 -11.68 -63.23
N GLU A 39 23.58 -12.72 -63.23
CA GLU A 39 23.11 -14.07 -62.95
C GLU A 39 22.41 -14.07 -61.59
N ALA A 40 21.12 -14.36 -61.59
CA ALA A 40 20.35 -14.49 -60.37
C ALA A 40 20.90 -15.71 -59.60
N PRO A 41 21.29 -15.58 -58.32
CA PRO A 41 21.71 -16.74 -57.56
C PRO A 41 20.54 -17.73 -57.53
N SER A 42 20.84 -19.01 -57.77
CA SER A 42 19.81 -20.05 -57.80
C SER A 42 18.97 -19.98 -56.53
N LYS A 43 17.64 -20.15 -56.63
CA LYS A 43 16.72 -20.11 -55.47
C LYS A 43 17.17 -21.04 -54.32
N MET A 44 17.92 -22.09 -54.66
CA MET A 44 18.56 -23.00 -53.70
C MET A 44 19.67 -22.33 -52.88
N TRP A 45 20.51 -21.48 -53.48
CA TRP A 45 21.59 -20.80 -52.74
C TRP A 45 21.03 -19.83 -51.70
N VAL A 46 19.98 -19.09 -52.07
CA VAL A 46 19.30 -18.18 -51.13
C VAL A 46 18.66 -18.96 -49.97
N ALA A 47 17.99 -20.07 -50.26
CA ALA A 47 17.41 -20.92 -49.22
C ALA A 47 18.47 -21.50 -48.27
N MET A 48 19.62 -21.93 -48.80
CA MET A 48 20.72 -22.44 -47.98
C MET A 48 21.30 -21.36 -47.06
N VAL A 49 21.49 -20.13 -47.56
CA VAL A 49 21.97 -19.01 -46.74
C VAL A 49 20.99 -18.69 -45.61
N VAL A 50 19.69 -18.66 -45.89
CA VAL A 50 18.66 -18.42 -44.87
C VAL A 50 18.69 -19.49 -43.78
N ILE A 51 18.78 -20.77 -44.17
CA ILE A 51 18.87 -21.88 -43.20
C ILE A 51 20.10 -21.73 -42.31
N VAL A 52 21.27 -21.42 -42.89
CA VAL A 52 22.50 -21.22 -42.12
C VAL A 52 22.37 -20.06 -41.14
N VAL A 53 21.77 -18.94 -41.55
CA VAL A 53 21.54 -17.79 -40.66
C VAL A 53 20.61 -18.15 -39.51
N VAL A 54 19.53 -18.88 -39.78
CA VAL A 54 18.57 -19.32 -38.75
C VAL A 54 19.25 -20.25 -37.74
N VAL A 55 20.02 -21.23 -38.21
CA VAL A 55 20.76 -22.15 -37.34
C VAL A 55 21.76 -21.39 -36.47
N LEU A 56 22.49 -20.43 -37.05
CA LEU A 56 23.45 -19.60 -36.31
C LEU A 56 22.77 -18.74 -35.24
N GLN A 57 21.60 -18.16 -35.54
CA GLN A 57 20.82 -17.41 -34.56
C GLN A 57 20.33 -18.29 -33.42
N ILE A 58 19.82 -19.48 -33.70
CA ILE A 58 19.35 -20.43 -32.67
C ILE A 58 20.52 -20.84 -31.76
N ALA A 59 21.68 -21.18 -32.34
CA ALA A 59 22.87 -21.53 -31.57
C ALA A 59 23.36 -20.36 -30.70
N SER A 60 23.42 -19.15 -31.25
CA SER A 60 23.87 -17.95 -30.52
C SER A 60 22.92 -17.57 -29.38
N THR A 61 21.60 -17.62 -29.62
CA THR A 61 20.59 -17.29 -28.60
C THR A 61 20.57 -18.30 -27.48
N THR A 62 20.68 -19.60 -27.80
CA THR A 62 20.76 -20.68 -26.81
C THR A 62 22.03 -20.56 -25.96
N GLY A 63 23.17 -20.29 -26.58
CA GLY A 63 24.44 -20.08 -25.88
C GLY A 63 24.39 -18.89 -24.93
N LEU A 64 23.84 -17.75 -25.39
CA LEU A 64 23.67 -16.56 -24.55
C LEU A 64 22.71 -16.82 -23.38
N PHE A 65 21.61 -17.54 -23.61
CA PHE A 65 20.66 -17.91 -22.56
C PHE A 65 21.29 -18.79 -21.48
N LEU A 66 22.08 -19.80 -21.88
CA LEU A 66 22.80 -20.66 -20.94
C LEU A 66 23.87 -19.89 -20.16
N TYR A 67 24.63 -19.02 -20.84
CA TYR A 67 25.63 -18.17 -20.20
C TYR A 67 25.00 -17.25 -19.16
N LEU A 68 23.91 -16.56 -19.51
CA LEU A 68 23.20 -15.65 -18.61
C LEU A 68 22.59 -16.40 -17.41
N ASN A 69 21.99 -17.58 -17.61
CA ASN A 69 21.47 -18.37 -16.51
C ASN A 69 22.59 -18.86 -15.58
N MET A 70 23.74 -19.25 -16.13
CA MET A 70 24.89 -19.65 -15.32
C MET A 70 25.45 -18.45 -14.54
N SER A 71 25.60 -17.28 -15.17
CA SER A 71 26.07 -16.07 -14.48
C SER A 71 25.07 -15.58 -13.43
N ILE A 72 23.77 -15.63 -13.70
CA ILE A 72 22.71 -15.26 -12.75
C ILE A 72 22.70 -16.21 -11.56
N SER A 73 22.86 -17.52 -11.77
CA SER A 73 22.92 -18.50 -10.67
C SER A 73 24.18 -18.34 -9.80
N GLN A 74 25.31 -17.98 -10.41
CA GLN A 74 26.54 -17.65 -9.69
C GLN A 74 26.39 -16.38 -8.83
N VAL A 75 25.82 -15.30 -9.39
CA VAL A 75 25.55 -14.06 -8.64
C VAL A 75 24.52 -14.28 -7.54
N ARG A 76 23.48 -15.08 -7.79
CA ARG A 76 22.44 -15.38 -6.80
C ARG A 76 22.97 -16.21 -5.62
N SER A 77 23.87 -17.16 -5.86
CA SER A 77 24.44 -18.00 -4.79
C SER A 77 25.50 -17.25 -3.97
N GLN A 78 26.34 -16.42 -4.59
CA GLN A 78 27.34 -15.61 -3.90
C GLN A 78 26.73 -14.42 -3.15
N GLY A 79 25.74 -13.74 -3.73
CA GLY A 79 25.08 -12.59 -3.08
C GLY A 79 24.24 -12.98 -1.86
N VAL A 80 23.47 -14.07 -1.96
CA VAL A 80 22.56 -14.49 -0.87
C VAL A 80 23.33 -14.99 0.36
N THR A 81 24.52 -15.56 0.19
CA THR A 81 25.29 -16.11 1.32
C THR A 81 26.04 -15.03 2.13
N GLU A 82 26.51 -13.96 1.49
CA GLU A 82 27.18 -12.83 2.18
C GLU A 82 26.19 -11.83 2.80
N GLU A 83 25.04 -11.58 2.14
CA GLU A 83 24.01 -10.67 2.64
C GLU A 83 23.31 -11.22 3.90
N LEU A 84 22.99 -12.53 3.95
CA LEU A 84 22.39 -13.16 5.15
C LEU A 84 23.35 -13.13 6.35
N LYS A 85 24.66 -13.30 6.09
CA LYS A 85 25.71 -13.22 7.10
C LYS A 85 25.81 -11.81 7.70
N CYS A 86 25.74 -10.77 6.86
CA CYS A 86 25.78 -9.38 7.31
C CYS A 86 24.52 -8.98 8.10
N LEU A 87 23.34 -9.43 7.67
CA LEU A 87 22.09 -9.21 8.41
C LEU A 87 22.10 -9.89 9.79
N SER A 88 22.70 -11.08 9.91
CA SER A 88 22.88 -11.75 11.20
C SER A 88 23.77 -10.95 12.15
N LEU A 89 24.79 -10.26 11.63
CA LEU A 89 25.68 -9.39 12.42
C LEU A 89 24.96 -8.13 12.90
N LEU A 90 24.17 -7.48 12.03
CA LEU A 90 23.38 -6.29 12.42
C LEU A 90 22.35 -6.61 13.51
N ASN A 91 21.76 -7.80 13.46
CA ASN A 91 20.82 -8.25 14.50
C ASN A 91 21.55 -8.60 15.83
N ALA A 92 22.82 -9.00 15.78
CA ALA A 92 23.63 -9.21 16.98
C ALA A 92 24.10 -7.88 17.60
N LEU A 93 24.42 -6.87 16.77
CA LEU A 93 24.77 -5.50 17.18
C LEU A 93 23.62 -4.78 17.91
N ASP A 94 22.37 -5.14 17.63
CA ASP A 94 21.20 -4.62 18.36
C ASP A 94 21.12 -5.17 19.81
N LYS A 95 21.73 -6.33 20.06
CA LYS A 95 21.60 -7.07 21.34
C LYS A 95 22.77 -6.92 22.31
N ASP A 96 23.95 -6.46 21.89
CA ASP A 96 25.11 -6.32 22.79
C ASP A 96 25.99 -5.10 22.46
N GLN A 97 26.64 -4.51 23.47
CA GLN A 97 27.37 -3.24 23.31
C GLN A 97 28.75 -3.37 22.66
N ASP A 98 29.31 -4.58 22.53
CA ASP A 98 30.63 -4.78 21.92
C ASP A 98 30.68 -5.97 20.98
N ILE A 99 31.43 -5.79 19.89
CA ILE A 99 31.63 -6.79 18.84
C ILE A 99 32.63 -7.83 19.36
N PRO A 100 32.29 -9.12 19.45
CA PRO A 100 33.27 -10.13 19.81
C PRO A 100 34.33 -10.22 18.71
N ASP A 101 35.62 -10.09 19.07
CA ASP A 101 36.76 -10.11 18.14
C ASP A 101 36.80 -11.36 17.24
N GLN A 102 36.19 -12.47 17.71
CA GLN A 102 36.10 -13.73 16.97
C GLN A 102 35.14 -13.66 15.77
N LEU A 103 34.20 -12.72 15.76
CA LEU A 103 33.18 -12.59 14.72
C LEU A 103 33.70 -11.73 13.56
N ALA A 104 34.56 -10.74 13.82
CA ALA A 104 35.16 -9.87 12.81
C ALA A 104 36.02 -10.63 11.78
N GLN A 105 36.57 -11.80 12.16
CA GLN A 105 37.46 -12.57 11.30
C GLN A 105 36.72 -13.43 10.25
N LEU A 106 35.39 -13.55 10.34
CA LEU A 106 34.56 -14.38 9.44
C LEU A 106 33.84 -13.61 8.33
N PHE A 107 33.85 -12.28 8.32
CA PHE A 107 33.01 -11.48 7.41
C PHE A 107 33.83 -10.46 6.60
N GLY A 108 33.39 -10.21 5.36
CA GLY A 108 34.10 -9.33 4.43
C GLY A 108 34.18 -7.87 4.89
N GLU A 109 35.26 -7.20 4.47
CA GLU A 109 35.56 -5.77 4.71
C GLU A 109 34.38 -4.80 4.46
N PRO A 110 33.48 -5.02 3.47
CA PRO A 110 32.33 -4.13 3.22
C PRO A 110 31.28 -4.13 4.34
N CYS A 111 31.01 -5.28 4.98
CA CYS A 111 29.98 -5.38 6.02
C CYS A 111 30.44 -4.69 7.32
N ILE A 112 31.74 -4.79 7.65
CA ILE A 112 32.32 -4.14 8.83
C ILE A 112 32.22 -2.60 8.69
N LYS A 113 32.56 -2.05 7.51
CA LYS A 113 32.41 -0.60 7.24
C LYS A 113 30.96 -0.12 7.40
N LEU A 114 29.99 -0.92 6.97
CA LEU A 114 28.56 -0.61 7.15
C LEU A 114 28.16 -0.63 8.63
N ALA A 115 28.57 -1.66 9.36
CA ALA A 115 28.29 -1.79 10.79
C ALA A 115 28.88 -0.62 11.61
N GLU A 116 30.12 -0.23 11.31
CA GLU A 116 30.77 0.95 11.92
C GLU A 116 30.03 2.26 11.59
N GLY A 117 29.57 2.41 10.33
CA GLY A 117 28.76 3.55 9.92
C GLY A 117 27.45 3.68 10.68
N ILE A 118 26.76 2.55 10.90
CA ILE A 118 25.53 2.49 11.71
C ILE A 118 25.83 2.83 13.17
N LYS A 119 26.91 2.28 13.75
CA LYS A 119 27.35 2.59 15.13
C LYS A 119 27.65 4.09 15.30
N ALA A 120 28.35 4.69 14.34
CA ALA A 120 28.64 6.12 14.33
C ALA A 120 27.36 6.96 14.28
N TYR A 121 26.40 6.58 13.42
CA TYR A 121 25.11 7.26 13.32
C TYR A 121 24.30 7.19 14.62
N ILE A 122 24.16 6.01 15.22
CA ILE A 122 23.47 5.81 16.51
C ILE A 122 24.12 6.66 17.61
N SER A 123 25.45 6.67 17.68
CA SER A 123 26.19 7.46 18.67
C SER A 123 25.98 8.98 18.51
N LYS A 124 25.85 9.45 17.26
CA LYS A 124 25.58 10.84 16.93
C LYS A 124 24.17 11.24 17.35
N VAL A 125 23.16 10.43 17.03
CA VAL A 125 21.77 10.67 17.44
C VAL A 125 21.63 10.66 18.97
N ARG A 126 22.28 9.72 19.66
CA ARG A 126 22.28 9.67 21.14
C ARG A 126 22.90 10.94 21.76
N LYS A 127 23.99 11.46 21.18
CA LYS A 127 24.63 12.70 21.65
C LYS A 127 23.75 13.93 21.42
N GLU A 128 23.04 14.01 20.29
CA GLU A 128 22.09 15.11 20.03
C GLU A 128 20.88 15.06 20.98
N ILE A 129 20.38 13.86 21.31
CA ILE A 129 19.32 13.70 22.33
C ILE A 129 19.81 14.17 23.72
N SER A 130 21.01 13.77 24.16
CA SER A 130 21.55 14.23 25.45
C SER A 130 21.87 15.72 25.51
N LYS A 131 22.27 16.36 24.39
CA LYS A 131 22.52 17.80 24.35
C LYS A 131 21.23 18.61 24.50
N ASN A 132 20.12 18.13 23.92
CA ASN A 132 18.82 18.79 24.05
C ASN A 132 18.22 18.67 25.47
N ASP A 133 18.64 17.68 26.25
CA ASP A 133 18.19 17.47 27.64
C ASP A 133 18.99 18.31 28.66
N ALA A 134 20.20 18.76 28.30
CA ALA A 134 21.13 19.43 29.23
C ALA A 134 21.07 20.97 29.22
N SER A 135 20.37 21.61 28.28
CA SER A 135 20.40 23.08 28.12
C SER A 135 19.13 23.84 28.54
N HIS A 136 18.30 23.29 29.45
CA HIS A 136 17.14 24.02 30.00
C HIS A 136 16.81 23.76 31.47
N VAL A 137 17.81 23.47 32.32
CA VAL A 137 17.59 23.32 33.76
C VAL A 137 18.72 23.96 34.56
N GLN A 138 18.82 25.30 34.53
CA GLN A 138 19.42 26.07 35.64
C GLN A 138 19.22 27.58 35.43
N GLN A 139 18.06 28.11 35.83
CA GLN A 139 17.97 29.25 36.75
C GLN A 139 16.51 29.68 36.97
N LEU A 140 16.24 30.05 38.22
CA LEU A 140 14.97 30.43 38.85
C LEU A 140 14.04 29.26 39.26
N GLY A 141 14.06 29.00 40.57
CA GLY A 141 13.15 28.11 41.27
C GLY A 141 11.69 28.56 41.23
N VAL A 142 11.03 28.25 40.12
CA VAL A 142 9.58 28.08 40.10
C VAL A 142 9.32 26.58 40.27
N LYS A 143 8.46 26.22 41.23
CA LYS A 143 7.96 24.85 41.38
C LYS A 143 7.37 24.40 40.04
N PHE A 144 8.18 23.70 39.24
CA PHE A 144 7.70 23.02 38.06
C PHE A 144 6.90 21.82 38.56
N MET A 145 5.58 22.01 38.68
CA MET A 145 4.69 20.89 38.46
C MET A 145 4.84 20.49 36.99
N THR A 146 5.84 19.67 36.66
CA THR A 146 5.86 18.92 35.41
C THR A 146 4.83 17.80 35.50
N SER A 147 3.56 18.17 35.58
CA SER A 147 2.56 17.42 34.82
C SER A 147 2.77 17.87 33.39
N VAL A 148 3.64 17.18 32.64
CA VAL A 148 3.54 17.24 31.19
C VAL A 148 2.17 16.64 30.89
N ALA A 149 1.16 17.50 30.74
CA ALA A 149 -0.17 17.05 30.38
C ALA A 149 -0.02 16.23 29.10
N GLN A 150 -0.22 14.91 29.22
CA GLN A 150 -0.09 13.97 28.12
C GLN A 150 -0.88 14.52 26.92
N ARG A 151 -0.18 14.72 25.79
CA ARG A 151 -0.78 15.31 24.59
C ARG A 151 -1.98 14.47 24.16
N PRO A 152 -3.10 15.09 23.74
CA PRO A 152 -4.24 14.38 23.20
C PRO A 152 -3.81 13.40 22.10
N SER A 153 -3.92 12.11 22.40
CA SER A 153 -3.62 11.06 21.44
C SER A 153 -4.38 9.78 21.75
N ALA A 154 -4.69 9.03 20.71
CA ALA A 154 -5.31 7.73 20.82
C ALA A 154 -4.78 6.81 19.73
N HIS A 155 -4.54 5.56 20.10
CA HIS A 155 -4.39 4.44 19.19
C HIS A 155 -5.31 3.33 19.69
N LEU A 156 -6.30 2.96 18.90
CA LEU A 156 -7.30 1.96 19.26
C LEU A 156 -7.18 0.81 18.27
N THR A 157 -7.27 -0.42 18.76
CA THR A 157 -7.37 -1.59 17.88
C THR A 157 -8.76 -2.18 17.94
N LEU A 158 -9.13 -2.92 16.90
CA LEU A 158 -10.42 -3.56 16.81
C LEU A 158 -10.43 -4.82 17.67
N ARG A 159 -11.46 -4.99 18.50
CA ARG A 159 -11.70 -6.21 19.27
C ARG A 159 -12.72 -7.10 18.57
N ASP A 160 -12.56 -8.42 18.72
CA ASP A 160 -13.54 -9.39 18.26
C ASP A 160 -14.89 -9.23 18.98
N ALA A 161 -15.90 -8.91 18.18
CA ALA A 161 -17.29 -8.73 18.59
C ALA A 161 -17.95 -10.05 19.06
N GLY A 162 -17.36 -11.21 18.76
CA GLY A 162 -17.83 -12.51 19.24
C GLY A 162 -17.75 -12.68 20.77
N SER A 163 -16.94 -11.85 21.45
CA SER A 163 -16.70 -11.95 22.90
C SER A 163 -17.62 -11.08 23.77
N GLN A 164 -18.42 -10.18 23.18
CA GLN A 164 -19.42 -9.39 23.91
C GLN A 164 -20.68 -9.28 23.06
N GLY A 165 -21.79 -9.85 23.54
CA GLY A 165 -23.06 -9.96 22.82
C GLY A 165 -23.64 -8.63 22.33
N ILE A 166 -23.17 -8.16 21.18
CA ILE A 166 -23.74 -7.02 20.46
C ILE A 166 -24.95 -7.55 19.66
N PRO A 167 -26.13 -6.89 19.75
CA PRO A 167 -27.30 -7.33 19.01
C PRO A 167 -27.04 -7.29 17.49
N PRO A 168 -27.60 -8.24 16.72
CA PRO A 168 -27.41 -8.36 15.27
C PRO A 168 -28.02 -7.20 14.46
N HIS A 169 -28.59 -6.19 15.11
CA HIS A 169 -29.10 -4.99 14.46
C HIS A 169 -28.03 -3.89 14.50
N GLN A 170 -27.18 -3.90 13.48
CA GLN A 170 -26.31 -2.77 13.19
C GLN A 170 -27.20 -1.55 12.91
N ILE A 171 -27.23 -0.61 13.84
CA ILE A 171 -27.97 0.63 13.70
C ILE A 171 -27.35 1.41 12.54
N LEU A 172 -28.00 1.38 11.38
CA LEU A 172 -27.65 2.24 10.26
C LEU A 172 -27.66 3.68 10.76
N THR A 173 -26.58 4.41 10.52
CA THR A 173 -26.54 5.83 10.88
C THR A 173 -27.23 6.61 9.75
N PRO A 174 -28.40 7.23 9.98
CA PRO A 174 -29.10 7.98 8.94
C PRO A 174 -28.23 9.14 8.46
N GLY A 175 -28.26 9.44 7.15
CA GLY A 175 -27.52 10.54 6.55
C GLY A 175 -26.08 10.22 6.10
N LEU A 176 -25.60 8.97 6.26
CA LEU A 176 -24.32 8.54 5.68
C LEU A 176 -24.50 7.97 4.27
N HIS A 177 -23.42 8.06 3.48
CA HIS A 177 -23.38 7.47 2.15
C HIS A 177 -23.61 5.95 2.21
N GLN A 178 -24.27 5.39 1.20
CA GLN A 178 -24.63 3.97 1.14
C GLN A 178 -23.43 3.04 1.39
N SER A 179 -22.27 3.36 0.84
CA SER A 179 -21.04 2.58 1.00
C SER A 179 -20.36 2.71 2.37
N CYS A 180 -20.86 3.56 3.26
CA CYS A 180 -20.25 3.88 4.56
C CYS A 180 -21.28 3.92 5.70
N ARG A 181 -22.34 3.13 5.59
CA ARG A 181 -23.47 3.14 6.53
C ARG A 181 -23.21 2.40 7.86
N HIS A 182 -22.17 1.57 7.93
CA HIS A 182 -21.89 0.69 9.07
C HIS A 182 -20.76 1.25 9.92
N VAL A 183 -21.10 1.84 11.08
CA VAL A 183 -20.10 2.36 12.02
C VAL A 183 -19.40 1.21 12.75
N VAL A 184 -18.08 1.26 12.81
CA VAL A 184 -17.26 0.31 13.58
C VAL A 184 -17.27 0.74 15.04
N ARG A 185 -17.79 -0.11 15.93
CA ARG A 185 -18.02 0.23 17.35
C ARG A 185 -17.10 -0.45 18.35
N SER A 186 -16.54 -1.61 18.00
CA SER A 186 -15.73 -2.45 18.89
C SER A 186 -14.26 -2.02 18.98
N TRP A 187 -13.98 -0.73 18.89
CA TRP A 187 -12.65 -0.18 19.15
C TRP A 187 -12.32 -0.32 20.65
N ALA A 188 -11.08 -0.72 20.97
CA ALA A 188 -10.62 -0.91 22.33
C ALA A 188 -9.22 -0.31 22.55
N ASN A 189 -8.90 0.00 23.81
CA ASN A 189 -7.61 0.53 24.27
C ASN A 189 -6.84 -0.44 25.20
N GLN A 190 -7.26 -1.71 25.25
CA GLN A 190 -6.75 -2.73 26.20
C GLN A 190 -5.79 -3.75 25.55
N SER A 191 -5.51 -3.60 24.27
CA SER A 191 -4.61 -4.45 23.49
C SER A 191 -3.17 -3.91 23.51
N PHE A 192 -2.21 -4.75 23.08
CA PHE A 192 -0.80 -4.37 23.02
C PHE A 192 -0.58 -3.20 22.04
N GLY A 193 -0.09 -2.07 22.56
CA GLY A 193 0.17 -0.86 21.78
C GLY A 193 -1.03 0.09 21.61
N ALA A 194 -2.21 -0.28 22.12
CA ALA A 194 -3.35 0.62 22.16
C ALA A 194 -3.30 1.53 23.39
N HIS A 195 -3.71 2.79 23.21
CA HIS A 195 -3.72 3.78 24.28
C HIS A 195 -4.78 4.85 24.03
N LEU A 196 -5.16 5.52 25.11
CA LEU A 196 -6.08 6.64 25.10
C LEU A 196 -5.59 7.69 26.09
N HIS A 197 -4.97 8.75 25.58
CA HIS A 197 -4.38 9.82 26.37
C HIS A 197 -5.14 11.12 26.14
N ASN A 198 -5.77 11.63 27.21
CA ASN A 198 -6.53 12.88 27.18
C ASN A 198 -7.58 12.91 26.05
N MET A 199 -8.16 11.76 25.70
CA MET A 199 -9.27 11.63 24.76
C MET A 199 -10.29 10.66 25.36
N THR A 200 -11.52 10.64 24.86
CA THR A 200 -12.53 9.68 25.33
C THR A 200 -13.11 8.90 24.18
N LEU A 201 -13.38 7.61 24.39
CA LEU A 201 -14.02 6.73 23.43
C LEU A 201 -15.42 6.40 23.91
N ASN A 202 -16.44 6.71 23.12
CA ASN A 202 -17.82 6.35 23.42
C ASN A 202 -18.47 5.74 22.18
N ASN A 203 -18.94 4.50 22.30
CA ASN A 203 -19.72 3.83 21.25
C ASN A 203 -19.04 3.87 19.86
N GLY A 204 -17.73 3.60 19.84
CA GLY A 204 -16.90 3.63 18.63
C GLY A 204 -16.45 5.00 18.16
N LYS A 205 -16.75 6.07 18.91
CA LYS A 205 -16.41 7.44 18.55
C LYS A 205 -15.37 8.04 19.48
N LEU A 206 -14.31 8.57 18.91
CA LEU A 206 -13.22 9.23 19.61
C LEU A 206 -13.54 10.73 19.75
N ARG A 207 -13.69 11.21 20.98
CA ARG A 207 -14.03 12.61 21.26
C ARG A 207 -12.77 13.45 21.50
N VAL A 208 -12.71 14.58 20.80
CA VAL A 208 -11.61 15.53 20.85
C VAL A 208 -11.71 16.39 22.13
N PRO A 209 -10.65 16.49 22.94
CA PRO A 209 -10.69 17.21 24.21
C PRO A 209 -10.50 18.73 24.06
N GLN A 210 -9.77 19.15 23.02
CA GLN A 210 -9.18 20.48 22.89
C GLN A 210 -9.07 20.86 21.42
N ASP A 211 -9.28 22.13 21.13
CA ASP A 211 -9.10 22.70 19.80
C ASP A 211 -7.66 22.51 19.32
N GLY A 212 -7.50 22.22 18.03
CA GLY A 212 -6.18 22.13 17.42
C GLY A 212 -6.17 21.37 16.12
N ARG A 213 -4.97 21.20 15.58
CA ARG A 213 -4.74 20.41 14.39
C ARG A 213 -4.36 18.98 14.78
N TYR A 214 -5.08 18.00 14.25
CA TYR A 214 -4.89 16.59 14.57
C TYR A 214 -4.56 15.82 13.31
N TYR A 215 -3.58 14.93 13.41
CA TYR A 215 -3.37 13.91 12.40
C TYR A 215 -4.25 12.71 12.77
N LEU A 216 -5.19 12.36 11.89
CA LEU A 216 -6.08 11.22 12.03
C LEU A 216 -5.59 10.12 11.11
N TYR A 217 -5.70 8.88 11.55
CA TYR A 217 -5.38 7.72 10.73
C TYR A 217 -6.26 6.53 11.09
N SER A 218 -6.51 5.66 10.12
CA SER A 218 -7.20 4.41 10.36
C SER A 218 -6.83 3.36 9.33
N GLN A 219 -6.65 2.13 9.78
CA GLN A 219 -6.58 0.94 8.95
C GLN A 219 -7.77 0.02 9.22
N VAL A 220 -8.39 -0.48 8.16
CA VAL A 220 -9.36 -1.59 8.25
C VAL A 220 -8.87 -2.72 7.37
N TYR A 221 -8.70 -3.89 7.97
CA TYR A 221 -8.36 -5.11 7.27
C TYR A 221 -9.62 -5.89 6.90
N PHE A 222 -9.87 -5.98 5.59
CA PHE A 222 -10.95 -6.79 5.03
C PHE A 222 -10.43 -8.18 4.68
N ARG A 223 -11.09 -9.21 5.20
CA ARG A 223 -10.85 -10.62 4.89
C ARG A 223 -12.13 -11.25 4.37
N TYR A 224 -12.07 -11.76 3.14
CA TYR A 224 -13.17 -12.48 2.51
C TYR A 224 -13.03 -13.99 2.76
N PRO A 225 -14.06 -14.67 3.29
CA PRO A 225 -14.08 -16.14 3.37
C PRO A 225 -14.24 -16.75 1.97
N SER A 226 -13.56 -17.88 1.70
CA SER A 226 -13.62 -18.58 0.41
C SER A 226 -15.07 -18.89 -0.01
N PRO A 227 -15.43 -18.71 -1.30
CA PRO A 227 -16.75 -19.11 -1.81
C PRO A 227 -17.04 -20.61 -1.67
N ALA A 228 -16.04 -21.45 -1.37
CA ALA A 228 -16.22 -22.87 -1.08
C ALA A 228 -17.08 -23.16 0.18
N ALA A 229 -17.34 -22.16 1.02
CA ALA A 229 -18.18 -22.29 2.22
C ALA A 229 -19.65 -21.88 2.02
N SER A 230 -20.04 -21.39 0.84
CA SER A 230 -21.40 -20.94 0.55
C SER A 230 -21.97 -21.68 -0.66
N ASP A 231 -22.84 -22.64 -0.40
CA ASP A 231 -23.55 -23.49 -1.37
C ASP A 231 -24.68 -22.71 -2.08
N GLY A 232 -24.35 -21.53 -2.61
CA GLY A 232 -25.32 -20.58 -3.16
C GLY A 232 -24.66 -19.64 -4.17
N ASP A 233 -25.41 -19.37 -5.23
CA ASP A 233 -25.07 -18.69 -6.48
C ASP A 233 -24.55 -17.24 -6.34
N GLN A 234 -23.42 -17.02 -5.63
CA GLN A 234 -22.75 -15.73 -5.49
C GLN A 234 -21.66 -15.51 -6.56
N ARG A 235 -21.88 -16.06 -7.76
CA ARG A 235 -21.04 -15.72 -8.90
C ARG A 235 -21.37 -14.30 -9.35
N SER A 236 -20.47 -13.35 -9.07
CA SER A 236 -20.36 -11.99 -9.65
C SER A 236 -20.71 -10.74 -8.82
N VAL A 237 -20.76 -10.78 -7.48
CA VAL A 237 -20.84 -9.51 -6.73
C VAL A 237 -19.43 -8.92 -6.58
N SER A 238 -19.12 -7.91 -7.40
CA SER A 238 -17.91 -7.10 -7.18
C SER A 238 -18.05 -6.36 -5.84
N HIS A 239 -17.35 -6.84 -4.81
CA HIS A 239 -17.40 -6.21 -3.50
C HIS A 239 -16.54 -4.93 -3.50
N GLN A 240 -17.19 -3.78 -3.31
CA GLN A 240 -16.50 -2.53 -3.02
C GLN A 240 -16.15 -2.50 -1.54
N LEU A 241 -14.85 -2.53 -1.23
CA LEU A 241 -14.33 -2.43 0.13
C LEU A 241 -14.11 -0.96 0.45
N VAL A 242 -15.00 -0.37 1.23
CA VAL A 242 -14.95 1.07 1.51
C VAL A 242 -14.75 1.29 2.99
N GLN A 243 -13.83 2.19 3.32
CA GLN A 243 -13.59 2.70 4.66
C GLN A 243 -13.75 4.22 4.62
N CYS A 244 -14.63 4.76 5.45
CA CYS A 244 -14.82 6.20 5.61
C CYS A 244 -14.50 6.63 7.04
N VAL A 245 -13.88 7.80 7.18
CA VAL A 245 -13.66 8.48 8.45
C VAL A 245 -14.52 9.74 8.48
N TYR A 246 -15.33 9.88 9.53
CA TYR A 246 -16.26 10.99 9.68
C TYR A 246 -15.97 11.80 10.94
N LYS A 247 -16.39 13.07 10.89
CA LYS A 247 -16.46 13.99 12.02
C LYS A 247 -17.91 14.37 12.29
N LYS A 248 -18.38 14.20 13.51
CA LYS A 248 -19.64 14.75 14.00
C LYS A 248 -19.33 15.95 14.89
N THR A 249 -20.06 17.03 14.66
CA THR A 249 -19.96 18.29 15.39
C THR A 249 -21.37 18.77 15.74
N SER A 250 -21.58 20.06 15.99
CA SER A 250 -22.92 20.65 16.14
C SER A 250 -23.75 20.66 14.84
N TYR A 251 -23.11 20.38 13.69
CA TYR A 251 -23.78 20.29 12.40
C TYR A 251 -24.71 19.05 12.36
N PRO A 252 -25.93 19.16 11.78
CA PRO A 252 -26.92 18.08 11.84
C PRO A 252 -26.47 16.75 11.24
N SER A 253 -25.65 16.78 10.18
CA SER A 253 -25.13 15.57 9.53
C SER A 253 -23.63 15.38 9.78
N PRO A 254 -23.13 14.14 9.86
CA PRO A 254 -21.70 13.88 9.93
C PRO A 254 -20.95 14.34 8.66
N ILE A 255 -19.77 14.91 8.85
CA ILE A 255 -18.89 15.42 7.77
C ILE A 255 -17.86 14.36 7.44
N GLN A 256 -17.80 13.91 6.17
CA GLN A 256 -16.79 12.94 5.73
C GLN A 256 -15.43 13.63 5.63
N LEU A 257 -14.43 13.11 6.33
CA LEU A 257 -13.06 13.61 6.30
C LEU A 257 -12.20 12.84 5.30
N LEU A 258 -12.28 11.50 5.35
CA LEU A 258 -11.49 10.63 4.50
C LEU A 258 -12.37 9.49 3.96
N LYS A 259 -12.06 9.02 2.75
CA LYS A 259 -12.67 7.83 2.13
C LYS A 259 -11.62 7.06 1.36
N GLY A 260 -11.42 5.81 1.74
CA GLY A 260 -10.60 4.83 1.04
C GLY A 260 -11.50 3.80 0.37
N VAL A 261 -11.18 3.45 -0.87
CA VAL A 261 -11.91 2.43 -1.65
C VAL A 261 -10.91 1.42 -2.19
N GLY A 262 -11.11 0.15 -1.83
CA GLY A 262 -10.48 -0.99 -2.44
C GLY A 262 -11.44 -1.66 -3.40
N THR A 263 -11.03 -1.82 -4.65
CA THR A 263 -11.70 -2.69 -5.62
C THR A 263 -10.77 -3.85 -5.93
N LYS A 264 -11.30 -5.07 -5.91
CA LYS A 264 -10.56 -6.26 -6.35
C LYS A 264 -11.23 -6.84 -7.59
N CYS A 265 -10.43 -7.18 -8.59
CA CYS A 265 -10.85 -8.08 -9.65
C CYS A 265 -10.89 -9.49 -9.05
N TRP A 266 -12.07 -10.04 -8.90
CA TRP A 266 -12.28 -11.36 -8.33
C TRP A 266 -12.03 -12.41 -9.41
N ALA A 267 -10.89 -13.11 -9.34
CA ALA A 267 -10.70 -14.32 -10.11
C ALA A 267 -11.65 -15.40 -9.55
N PRO A 268 -12.33 -16.20 -10.40
CA PRO A 268 -13.32 -17.19 -9.96
C PRO A 268 -12.77 -18.25 -8.98
N ASP A 269 -11.46 -18.46 -8.98
CA ASP A 269 -10.69 -19.42 -8.21
C ASP A 269 -9.94 -18.82 -7.01
N ALA A 270 -10.13 -17.53 -6.72
CA ALA A 270 -9.48 -16.89 -5.59
C ALA A 270 -10.01 -17.43 -4.24
N GLU A 271 -9.21 -18.25 -3.56
CA GLU A 271 -9.58 -18.88 -2.28
C GLU A 271 -9.83 -17.88 -1.14
N TYR A 272 -9.18 -16.72 -1.15
CA TYR A 272 -9.41 -15.67 -0.16
C TYR A 272 -8.97 -14.31 -0.70
N ALA A 273 -9.62 -13.26 -0.25
CA ALA A 273 -9.21 -11.89 -0.53
C ALA A 273 -8.88 -11.17 0.77
N LEU A 274 -7.64 -10.70 0.84
CA LEU A 274 -7.10 -9.91 1.92
C LEU A 274 -6.87 -8.51 1.38
N HIS A 275 -7.37 -7.51 2.08
CA HIS A 275 -7.18 -6.12 1.67
C HIS A 275 -7.18 -5.19 2.88
N SER A 276 -6.06 -4.49 3.09
CA SER A 276 -5.96 -3.45 4.11
C SER A 276 -6.18 -2.10 3.45
N VAL A 277 -7.18 -1.35 3.91
CA VAL A 277 -7.35 0.06 3.54
C VAL A 277 -6.78 0.89 4.67
N TYR A 278 -5.70 1.61 4.39
CA TYR A 278 -5.12 2.61 5.29
C TYR A 278 -5.36 4.01 4.71
N GLN A 279 -5.73 4.94 5.57
CA GLN A 279 -5.83 6.35 5.22
C GLN A 279 -5.48 7.22 6.43
N GLY A 280 -4.95 8.40 6.17
CA GLY A 280 -4.67 9.39 7.18
C GLY A 280 -4.63 10.79 6.61
N GLY A 281 -4.82 11.79 7.47
CA GLY A 281 -4.88 13.18 7.05
C GLY A 281 -4.89 14.13 8.23
N LEU A 282 -4.59 15.39 7.93
CA LEU A 282 -4.46 16.45 8.91
C LEU A 282 -5.71 17.32 8.91
N PHE A 283 -6.35 17.48 10.07
CA PHE A 283 -7.63 18.19 10.18
C PHE A 283 -7.64 19.13 11.38
N GLU A 284 -8.32 20.26 11.23
CA GLU A 284 -8.64 21.15 12.35
C GLU A 284 -9.92 20.66 13.04
N LEU A 285 -9.78 20.38 14.33
CA LEU A 285 -10.83 19.83 15.17
C LEU A 285 -11.07 20.73 16.37
N ARG A 286 -12.31 20.79 16.82
CA ARG A 286 -12.71 21.54 18.01
C ARG A 286 -12.98 20.58 19.17
N ALA A 287 -12.82 21.09 20.38
CA ALA A 287 -13.23 20.41 21.59
C ALA A 287 -14.69 19.98 21.47
N GLY A 288 -14.96 18.70 21.74
CA GLY A 288 -16.27 18.09 21.62
C GLY A 288 -16.59 17.46 20.28
N ASP A 289 -15.80 17.68 19.22
CA ASP A 289 -15.95 16.94 17.95
C ASP A 289 -15.78 15.42 18.21
N GLU A 290 -16.63 14.61 17.58
CA GLU A 290 -16.58 13.14 17.65
C GLU A 290 -16.12 12.57 16.31
N LEU A 291 -15.02 11.80 16.33
CA LEU A 291 -14.46 11.13 15.17
C LEU A 291 -14.86 9.67 15.15
N PHE A 292 -15.21 9.11 13.99
CA PHE A 292 -15.57 7.70 13.89
C PHE A 292 -15.32 7.09 12.52
N VAL A 293 -15.14 5.77 12.50
CA VAL A 293 -14.87 4.98 11.29
C VAL A 293 -16.13 4.22 10.89
N SER A 294 -16.37 4.12 9.59
CA SER A 294 -17.46 3.32 9.01
C SER A 294 -17.00 2.57 7.77
N VAL A 295 -17.70 1.48 7.44
CA VAL A 295 -17.32 0.55 6.38
C VAL A 295 -18.49 0.14 5.49
N SER A 296 -18.19 -0.38 4.30
CA SER A 296 -19.19 -0.94 3.39
C SER A 296 -19.77 -2.26 3.90
N SER A 297 -18.92 -3.15 4.42
CA SER A 297 -19.30 -4.51 4.80
C SER A 297 -18.63 -4.94 6.10
N PRO A 298 -19.31 -4.79 7.25
CA PRO A 298 -18.73 -5.08 8.56
C PRO A 298 -18.46 -6.57 8.79
N THR A 299 -19.20 -7.47 8.14
CA THR A 299 -18.96 -8.93 8.21
C THR A 299 -17.63 -9.36 7.59
N MET A 300 -17.03 -8.51 6.76
CA MET A 300 -15.73 -8.76 6.13
C MET A 300 -14.57 -8.14 6.89
N VAL A 301 -14.83 -7.38 7.96
CA VAL A 301 -13.78 -6.74 8.75
C VAL A 301 -13.19 -7.78 9.70
N ASN A 302 -11.88 -8.01 9.58
CA ASN A 302 -11.16 -8.89 10.48
C ASN A 302 -10.82 -8.15 11.79
N ALA A 303 -11.12 -8.77 12.92
CA ALA A 303 -10.99 -8.23 14.26
C ALA A 303 -9.78 -8.78 15.04
N ASP A 304 -8.82 -9.39 14.33
CA ASP A 304 -7.52 -9.73 14.91
C ASP A 304 -6.81 -8.47 15.42
N ASP A 305 -6.29 -8.54 16.65
CA ASP A 305 -6.01 -7.40 17.56
C ASP A 305 -4.95 -6.39 17.03
N SER A 306 -4.33 -6.66 15.88
CA SER A 306 -3.31 -5.81 15.24
C SER A 306 -3.62 -5.43 13.79
N SER A 307 -4.64 -6.03 13.17
CA SER A 307 -4.90 -5.86 11.73
C SER A 307 -5.66 -4.58 11.40
N SER A 308 -6.56 -4.17 12.29
CA SER A 308 -7.45 -3.01 12.13
C SER A 308 -7.28 -2.05 13.31
N TYR A 309 -7.05 -0.77 13.02
CA TYR A 309 -6.80 0.26 14.04
C TYR A 309 -7.34 1.64 13.64
N PHE A 310 -7.55 2.49 14.64
CA PHE A 310 -8.03 3.85 14.50
C PHE A 310 -7.36 4.74 15.54
N GLY A 311 -6.81 5.87 15.11
CA GLY A 311 -6.14 6.78 16.02
C GLY A 311 -6.10 8.22 15.54
N ALA A 312 -5.72 9.08 16.48
CA ALA A 312 -5.48 10.49 16.23
C ALA A 312 -4.46 11.03 17.23
N PHE A 313 -3.70 12.05 16.87
CA PHE A 313 -2.88 12.81 17.82
C PHE A 313 -2.84 14.28 17.43
N ARG A 314 -2.77 15.15 18.45
CA ARG A 314 -2.66 16.60 18.26
C ARG A 314 -1.24 16.98 17.86
N LEU A 315 -1.12 17.89 16.90
CA LEU A 315 0.12 18.59 16.57
C LEU A 315 0.22 19.91 17.34
N ASP A 316 1.45 20.22 17.75
CA ASP A 316 1.84 21.57 18.15
C ASP A 316 2.42 22.24 16.90
N LEU A 317 1.74 23.26 16.39
CA LEU A 317 2.24 24.13 15.32
C LEU A 317 2.37 25.55 15.86
#